data_AF-A0A7D3X2M0-F1
#
_entry.id   AF-A0A7D3X2M0-F1
#
_cell.length_a   1.000
_cell.length_b   1.000
_cell.length_c   1.000
_cell.angle_alpha   90.00
_cell.angle_beta   90.00
_cell.angle_gamma   90.00
#
_symmetry.space_group_name_H-M   'P 1'
#
loop_
_entity.id
_entity.type
_entity.pdbx_description
1 polymer ?
#
loop_
_entity_poly.entity_id
_entity_poly.type
_entity_poly.pdbx_seq_one_letter_code
_entity_poly.pdbx_strand_id
1 'polypeptide(L)'
;MYYLGDQAQKQNDNHEGGISQQNNAHFIEVVGALAVLDFLDKPDSIAHEEHFYEFGLERDENDLRFEHFDRRQTLPKVGEALTRFHFFATWLQHHLDETMSATYATNLGLKNAWDRDPFYQDLRRFLFDYNSPDRQFISYTAWLRELRDNSRRFRPFNLRDGYDPQNHWDSMADLLEPDFDKSVAGKELKKKGLFGKSDVIDPKQIRVMLDKRLSQAVANDTASSPATALVRTFTEVMDEVVHGQQLLQ
;
A
#
# COMPACT_ATOMS: atom_id res chain seq x y z
N MET A 1 4.57 -26.67 1.26
CA MET A 1 5.72 -25.97 1.87
C MET A 1 6.15 -24.83 0.97
N TYR A 2 6.50 -23.67 1.54
CA TYR A 2 7.05 -22.54 0.80
C TYR A 2 8.57 -22.46 1.02
N TYR A 3 9.33 -22.44 -0.06
CA TYR A 3 10.77 -22.18 -0.01
C TYR A 3 11.02 -20.70 -0.24
N LEU A 4 11.64 -20.06 0.74
CA LEU A 4 12.03 -18.65 0.71
C LEU A 4 13.53 -18.62 0.94
N GLY A 5 14.27 -18.09 -0.04
CA GLY A 5 15.72 -18.02 0.02
C GLY A 5 16.20 -16.70 -0.55
N ASP A 6 17.11 -16.04 0.17
CA ASP A 6 17.89 -14.92 -0.31
C ASP A 6 19.36 -15.19 0.04
N GLN A 7 20.27 -14.80 -0.85
CA GLN A 7 21.71 -14.89 -0.64
C GLN A 7 22.24 -13.68 0.16
N ALA A 8 21.44 -12.62 0.30
CA ALA A 8 21.82 -11.44 1.07
C ALA A 8 21.92 -11.78 2.56
N GLN A 9 23.14 -11.71 3.10
CA GLN A 9 23.39 -11.81 4.53
C GLN A 9 23.70 -10.42 5.08
N LYS A 10 22.73 -9.79 5.75
CA LYS A 10 23.01 -8.62 6.59
C LYS A 10 23.30 -9.12 8.01
N GLN A 11 24.55 -9.04 8.43
CA GLN A 11 24.89 -9.21 9.84
C GLN A 11 24.56 -7.90 10.54
N ASN A 12 23.56 -7.94 11.43
CA ASN A 12 23.31 -6.83 12.33
C ASN A 12 24.28 -6.94 13.51
N ASP A 13 24.75 -5.80 14.01
CA ASP A 13 25.55 -5.76 15.23
C ASP A 13 24.74 -6.33 16.38
N ASN A 14 25.35 -7.24 17.14
CA ASN A 14 24.69 -7.81 18.31
C ASN A 14 24.71 -6.78 19.44
N HIS A 15 23.57 -6.16 19.70
CA HIS A 15 23.36 -5.32 20.87
C HIS A 15 22.71 -6.15 21.98
N GLU A 16 23.13 -6.04 23.24
CA GLU A 16 22.50 -6.76 24.37
C GLU A 16 21.11 -6.18 24.72
N GLY A 17 20.11 -6.44 23.88
CA GLY A 17 18.72 -6.07 24.09
C GLY A 17 18.41 -4.56 24.04
N GLY A 18 17.13 -4.24 23.88
CA GLY A 18 16.61 -2.87 23.92
C GLY A 18 16.28 -2.28 22.55
N ILE A 19 16.02 -0.95 22.52
CA ILE A 19 15.59 -0.19 21.33
C ILE A 19 16.65 -0.26 20.20
N SER A 20 17.91 -0.55 20.55
CA SER A 20 19.02 -0.74 19.61
C SER A 20 19.01 -2.09 18.88
N GLN A 21 18.20 -3.06 19.27
CA GLN A 21 18.00 -4.33 18.54
C GLN A 21 16.85 -4.24 17.51
N GLN A 22 16.69 -3.11 16.83
CA GLN A 22 15.73 -3.01 15.73
C GLN A 22 16.34 -3.56 14.44
N ASN A 23 15.67 -4.55 13.84
CA ASN A 23 16.01 -5.03 12.52
C ASN A 23 15.19 -4.23 11.49
N ASN A 24 15.87 -3.61 10.53
CA ASN A 24 15.19 -3.00 9.39
C ASN A 24 14.37 -4.06 8.65
N ALA A 25 13.22 -3.68 8.12
CA ALA A 25 12.45 -4.53 7.23
C ALA A 25 13.28 -5.08 6.07
N HIS A 26 13.15 -6.38 5.80
CA HIS A 26 13.82 -7.08 4.71
C HIS A 26 12.83 -7.50 3.62
N PHE A 27 13.29 -7.52 2.37
CA PHE A 27 12.47 -7.99 1.25
C PHE A 27 11.96 -9.43 1.47
N ILE A 28 12.78 -10.31 2.05
CA ILE A 28 12.40 -11.69 2.33
C ILE A 28 11.21 -11.80 3.29
N GLU A 29 11.05 -10.83 4.20
CA GLU A 29 9.91 -10.77 5.14
C GLU A 29 8.62 -10.40 4.41
N VAL A 30 8.71 -9.50 3.40
CA VAL A 30 7.58 -9.16 2.52
C VAL A 30 7.10 -10.42 1.81
N VAL A 31 8.01 -11.13 1.14
CA VAL A 31 7.70 -12.37 0.41
C VAL A 31 7.19 -13.46 1.34
N GLY A 32 7.74 -13.55 2.56
CA GLY A 32 7.25 -14.48 3.59
C GLY A 32 5.83 -14.21 4.05
N ALA A 33 5.47 -12.94 4.27
CA ALA A 33 4.10 -12.57 4.61
C ALA A 33 3.11 -12.92 3.49
N LEU A 34 3.54 -12.76 2.23
CA LEU A 34 2.72 -13.09 1.06
C LEU A 34 2.50 -14.59 0.87
N ALA A 35 3.41 -15.44 1.35
CA ALA A 35 3.22 -16.88 1.33
C ALA A 35 1.95 -17.30 2.09
N VAL A 36 1.61 -16.59 3.18
CA VAL A 36 0.39 -16.85 3.95
C VAL A 36 -0.84 -16.51 3.11
N LEU A 37 -0.87 -15.36 2.45
CA LEU A 37 -1.99 -14.96 1.60
C LEU A 37 -2.15 -15.88 0.39
N ASP A 38 -1.05 -16.22 -0.28
CA ASP A 38 -1.05 -17.16 -1.40
C ASP A 38 -1.53 -18.55 -0.98
N PHE A 39 -1.23 -18.97 0.25
CA PHE A 39 -1.70 -20.23 0.81
C PHE A 39 -3.21 -20.21 1.07
N LEU A 40 -3.73 -19.11 1.62
CA LEU A 40 -5.17 -18.96 1.90
C LEU A 40 -6.02 -18.95 0.62
N ASP A 41 -5.46 -18.50 -0.51
CA ASP A 41 -6.14 -18.49 -1.81
C ASP A 41 -6.11 -19.84 -2.53
N LYS A 42 -5.46 -20.87 -1.97
CA LYS A 42 -5.41 -22.19 -2.62
C LYS A 42 -6.74 -22.93 -2.47
N PRO A 43 -7.17 -23.70 -3.50
CA PRO A 43 -8.38 -24.49 -3.39
C PRO A 43 -8.19 -25.67 -2.42
N ASP A 44 -9.25 -26.06 -1.71
CA ASP A 44 -9.24 -27.17 -0.75
C ASP A 44 -8.66 -28.48 -1.31
N SER A 45 -8.72 -28.68 -2.63
CA SER A 45 -8.14 -29.84 -3.31
C SER A 45 -6.64 -30.02 -3.05
N ILE A 46 -5.91 -28.97 -2.69
CA ILE A 46 -4.48 -29.06 -2.36
C ILE A 46 -4.20 -29.61 -0.96
N ALA A 47 -5.23 -29.83 -0.13
CA ALA A 47 -5.06 -30.29 1.25
C ALA A 47 -4.66 -31.77 1.35
N HIS A 48 -4.77 -32.52 0.25
CA HIS A 48 -4.54 -33.97 0.24
C HIS A 48 -3.20 -34.39 -0.39
N GLU A 49 -2.42 -33.43 -0.90
CA GLU A 49 -1.14 -33.69 -1.57
C GLU A 49 -0.04 -32.73 -1.05
N GLU A 50 1.20 -33.20 -1.10
CA GLU A 50 2.36 -32.37 -0.78
C GLU A 50 2.69 -31.44 -1.95
N HIS A 51 2.43 -30.15 -1.77
CA HIS A 51 2.77 -29.13 -2.75
C HIS A 51 3.94 -28.26 -2.28
N PHE A 52 4.82 -27.91 -3.21
CA PHE A 52 5.97 -27.04 -3.00
C PHE A 52 5.79 -25.76 -3.80
N TYR A 53 6.01 -24.62 -3.15
CA TYR A 53 5.82 -23.29 -3.72
C TYR A 53 7.07 -22.44 -3.50
N GLU A 54 7.32 -21.53 -4.43
CA GLU A 54 8.42 -20.56 -4.37
C GLU A 54 7.94 -19.22 -4.93
N PHE A 55 8.61 -18.13 -4.51
CA PHE A 55 8.48 -16.84 -5.15
C PHE A 55 9.79 -16.54 -5.88
N GLY A 56 9.70 -16.41 -7.20
CA GLY A 56 10.85 -16.19 -8.07
C GLY A 56 11.05 -14.72 -8.43
N LEU A 57 12.32 -14.35 -8.60
CA LEU A 57 12.77 -13.16 -9.33
C LEU A 57 13.13 -13.56 -10.76
N GLU A 58 12.80 -12.73 -11.74
CA GLU A 58 13.25 -12.94 -13.14
C GLU A 58 14.76 -12.66 -13.28
N ARG A 59 15.29 -11.75 -12.45
CA ARG A 59 16.71 -11.38 -12.40
C ARG A 59 17.16 -11.25 -10.96
N ASP A 60 18.28 -11.88 -10.63
CA ASP A 60 18.90 -11.77 -9.30
C ASP A 60 19.70 -10.47 -9.20
N GLU A 61 19.04 -9.41 -8.72
CA GLU A 61 19.64 -8.10 -8.52
C GLU A 61 19.55 -7.67 -7.06
N ASN A 62 20.55 -6.91 -6.59
CA ASN A 62 20.53 -6.33 -5.25
C ASN A 62 19.53 -5.19 -5.10
N ASP A 63 19.14 -4.58 -6.22
CA ASP A 63 18.22 -3.45 -6.28
C ASP A 63 16.91 -3.87 -6.97
N LEU A 64 15.95 -4.28 -6.15
CA LEU A 64 14.69 -4.85 -6.57
C LEU A 64 13.61 -3.78 -6.74
N ARG A 65 12.85 -3.97 -7.81
CA ARG A 65 11.63 -3.24 -8.18
C ARG A 65 10.62 -4.25 -8.73
N PHE A 66 9.37 -3.83 -8.92
CA PHE A 66 8.34 -4.70 -9.50
C PHE A 66 8.72 -5.35 -10.84
N GLU A 67 9.50 -4.67 -11.69
CA GLU A 67 9.96 -5.24 -12.97
C GLU A 67 10.86 -6.48 -12.83
N HIS A 68 11.41 -6.74 -11.64
CA HIS A 68 12.26 -7.89 -11.34
C HIS A 68 11.48 -9.13 -10.88
N PHE A 69 10.18 -8.98 -10.61
CA PHE A 69 9.34 -10.10 -10.17
C PHE A 69 8.82 -10.90 -11.36
N ASP A 70 8.67 -12.21 -11.16
CA ASP A 70 8.02 -13.07 -12.15
C ASP A 70 6.66 -12.48 -12.55
N ARG A 71 6.51 -12.17 -13.84
CA ARG A 71 5.31 -11.52 -14.40
C ARG A 71 4.05 -12.37 -14.27
N ARG A 72 4.18 -13.68 -14.11
CA ARG A 72 3.06 -14.64 -14.15
C ARG A 72 2.48 -14.94 -12.78
N GLN A 73 3.28 -14.88 -11.73
CA GLN A 73 2.90 -15.33 -10.39
C GLN A 73 3.18 -14.28 -9.31
N THR A 74 4.44 -13.87 -9.15
CA THR A 74 4.84 -12.97 -8.06
C THR A 74 4.31 -11.56 -8.30
N LEU A 75 4.50 -11.02 -9.50
CA LEU A 75 4.13 -9.64 -9.81
C LEU A 75 2.62 -9.36 -9.65
N PRO A 76 1.69 -10.20 -10.17
CA PRO A 76 0.25 -9.98 -9.97
C PRO A 76 -0.17 -9.99 -8.49
N LYS A 77 0.43 -10.85 -7.67
CA LYS A 77 0.05 -10.97 -6.25
C LYS A 77 0.61 -9.83 -5.41
N VAL A 78 1.90 -9.54 -5.59
CA VAL A 78 2.63 -8.60 -4.75
C VAL A 78 2.50 -7.18 -5.27
N GLY A 79 2.75 -7.00 -6.57
CA GLY A 79 2.79 -5.69 -7.18
C GLY A 79 1.44 -4.99 -7.14
N GLU A 80 0.37 -5.71 -7.45
CA GLU A 80 -0.98 -5.13 -7.46
C GLU A 80 -1.44 -4.76 -6.05
N ALA A 81 -1.37 -5.71 -5.11
CA ALA A 81 -1.81 -5.49 -3.74
C ALA A 81 -1.04 -4.35 -3.07
N LEU A 82 0.30 -4.34 -3.21
CA LEU A 82 1.14 -3.32 -2.61
C LEU A 82 0.93 -1.95 -3.26
N THR A 83 0.69 -1.89 -4.58
CA THR A 83 0.41 -0.62 -5.28
C THR A 83 -0.95 -0.05 -4.89
N ARG A 84 -1.99 -0.89 -4.83
CA ARG A 84 -3.33 -0.48 -4.38
C ARG A 84 -3.27 0.03 -2.94
N PHE A 85 -2.56 -0.69 -2.07
CA PHE A 85 -2.37 -0.28 -0.69
C PHE A 85 -1.60 1.04 -0.60
N HIS A 86 -0.53 1.20 -1.39
CA HIS A 86 0.24 2.44 -1.44
C HIS A 86 -0.65 3.63 -1.82
N PHE A 87 -1.45 3.50 -2.88
CA PHE A 87 -2.41 4.54 -3.26
C PHE A 87 -3.45 4.82 -2.21
N PHE A 88 -3.96 3.78 -1.54
CA PHE A 88 -4.92 3.97 -0.45
C PHE A 88 -4.29 4.71 0.73
N ALA A 89 -3.10 4.28 1.17
CA ALA A 89 -2.36 4.91 2.25
C ALA A 89 -2.06 6.38 1.93
N THR A 90 -1.54 6.65 0.74
CA THR A 90 -1.28 8.01 0.28
C THR A 90 -2.56 8.84 0.18
N TRP A 91 -3.65 8.28 -0.34
CA TRP A 91 -4.93 8.99 -0.37
C TRP A 91 -5.42 9.34 1.05
N LEU A 92 -5.33 8.39 2.00
CA LEU A 92 -5.70 8.62 3.40
C LEU A 92 -4.86 9.75 4.02
N GLN A 93 -3.57 9.81 3.72
CA GLN A 93 -2.67 10.85 4.22
C GLN A 93 -3.14 12.26 3.82
N HIS A 94 -3.69 12.43 2.62
CA HIS A 94 -4.00 13.76 2.06
C HIS A 94 -5.48 14.15 2.08
N HIS A 95 -6.40 13.17 2.06
CA HIS A 95 -7.83 13.44 1.82
C HIS A 95 -8.77 12.89 2.90
N LEU A 96 -8.24 12.20 3.92
CA LEU A 96 -9.07 11.60 4.96
C LEU A 96 -9.88 12.63 5.75
N ASP A 97 -9.26 13.74 6.16
CA ASP A 97 -9.96 14.76 6.96
C ASP A 97 -11.11 15.43 6.20
N GLU A 98 -10.90 15.66 4.90
CA GLU A 98 -11.92 16.21 4.00
C GLU A 98 -13.07 15.21 3.82
N THR A 99 -12.74 13.93 3.62
CA THR A 99 -13.69 12.82 3.52
C THR A 99 -14.53 12.70 4.79
N MET A 100 -13.88 12.74 5.96
CA MET A 100 -14.54 12.63 7.26
C MET A 100 -15.47 13.81 7.57
N SER A 101 -15.25 14.95 6.93
CA SER A 101 -16.08 16.15 7.06
C SER A 101 -17.29 16.17 6.12
N ALA A 102 -17.36 15.23 5.16
CA ALA A 102 -18.44 15.18 4.19
C ALA A 102 -19.77 14.67 4.80
N THR A 103 -20.90 15.11 4.23
CA THR A 103 -22.23 14.71 4.71
C THR A 103 -22.48 13.21 4.63
N TYR A 104 -22.01 12.55 3.57
CA TYR A 104 -22.14 11.09 3.43
C TYR A 104 -21.39 10.34 4.54
N ALA A 105 -20.23 10.86 4.99
CA ALA A 105 -19.42 10.21 6.02
C ALA A 105 -20.14 10.23 7.38
N THR A 106 -20.83 11.34 7.69
CA THR A 106 -21.70 11.44 8.85
C THR A 106 -22.86 10.43 8.76
N ASN A 107 -23.55 10.36 7.62
CA ASN A 107 -24.68 9.45 7.43
C ASN A 107 -24.27 7.97 7.50
N LEU A 108 -23.05 7.63 7.04
CA LEU A 108 -22.48 6.30 7.18
C LEU A 108 -21.99 6.00 8.60
N GLY A 109 -21.82 7.00 9.47
CA GLY A 109 -21.11 6.81 10.73
C GLY A 109 -19.63 6.44 10.52
N LEU A 110 -19.02 6.87 9.41
CA LEU A 110 -17.67 6.50 9.02
C LEU A 110 -16.63 6.90 10.08
N LYS A 111 -16.80 8.07 10.70
CA LYS A 111 -15.93 8.53 11.80
C LYS A 111 -15.97 7.58 13.00
N ASN A 112 -17.16 7.12 13.40
CA ASN A 112 -17.30 6.16 14.49
C ASN A 112 -16.64 4.82 14.16
N ALA A 113 -16.78 4.36 12.91
CA ALA A 113 -16.10 3.15 12.45
C ALA A 113 -14.58 3.33 12.47
N TRP A 114 -14.07 4.44 11.93
CA TRP A 114 -12.63 4.76 11.92
C TRP A 114 -12.00 4.76 13.32
N ASP A 115 -12.76 5.21 14.33
CA ASP A 115 -12.29 5.29 15.70
C ASP A 115 -12.38 3.95 16.46
N ARG A 116 -13.40 3.14 16.17
CA ARG A 116 -13.80 2.02 17.04
C ARG A 116 -13.71 0.64 16.39
N ASP A 117 -13.76 0.56 15.07
CA ASP A 117 -13.71 -0.71 14.37
C ASP A 117 -12.31 -1.33 14.48
N PRO A 118 -12.18 -2.62 14.88
CA PRO A 118 -10.88 -3.27 15.02
C PRO A 118 -10.01 -3.18 13.76
N PHE A 119 -10.61 -3.33 12.57
CA PHE A 119 -9.87 -3.26 11.31
C PHE A 119 -9.25 -1.86 11.11
N TYR A 120 -10.02 -0.79 11.36
CA TYR A 120 -9.50 0.57 11.22
C TYR A 120 -8.49 0.91 12.32
N GLN A 121 -8.62 0.35 13.53
CA GLN A 121 -7.61 0.52 14.57
C GLN A 121 -6.26 -0.08 14.16
N ASP A 122 -6.27 -1.29 13.60
CA ASP A 122 -5.06 -1.96 13.11
C ASP A 122 -4.46 -1.23 11.89
N LEU A 123 -5.30 -0.83 10.94
CA LEU A 123 -4.87 0.00 9.81
C LEU A 123 -4.20 1.28 10.29
N ARG A 124 -4.81 1.98 11.25
CA ARG A 124 -4.22 3.22 11.77
C ARG A 124 -2.90 2.96 12.48
N ARG A 125 -2.76 1.88 13.26
CA ARG A 125 -1.47 1.52 13.91
C ARG A 125 -0.37 1.31 12.87
N PHE A 126 -0.72 0.75 11.72
CA PHE A 126 0.21 0.53 10.63
C PHE A 126 0.56 1.81 9.86
N LEU A 127 -0.39 2.74 9.72
CA LEU A 127 -0.19 3.97 8.96
C LEU A 127 0.44 5.12 9.76
N PHE A 128 0.07 5.27 11.03
CA PHE A 128 0.40 6.42 11.87
C PHE A 128 1.39 6.05 12.98
N ASP A 129 2.30 6.97 13.29
CA ASP A 129 3.08 6.88 14.53
C ASP A 129 2.28 7.48 15.69
N TYR A 130 1.83 6.62 16.58
CA TYR A 130 1.09 7.00 17.78
C TYR A 130 1.96 7.56 18.90
N ASN A 131 3.29 7.45 18.79
CA ASN A 131 4.23 8.04 19.72
C ASN A 131 4.58 9.50 19.34
N SER A 132 4.26 9.92 18.12
CA SER A 132 4.38 11.30 17.67
C SER A 132 3.18 12.14 18.13
N PRO A 133 3.40 13.34 18.73
CA PRO A 133 2.32 14.24 19.15
C PRO A 133 1.34 14.60 18.03
N ASP A 134 1.84 14.65 16.79
CA ASP A 134 1.08 15.07 15.61
C ASP A 134 0.42 13.88 14.90
N ARG A 135 0.60 12.63 15.40
CA ARG A 135 0.16 11.39 14.77
C ARG A 135 0.51 11.36 13.28
N GLN A 136 1.80 11.52 12.99
CA GLN A 136 2.26 11.64 11.61
C GLN A 136 2.06 10.32 10.85
N PHE A 137 1.79 10.44 9.55
CA PHE A 137 1.65 9.33 8.61
C PHE A 137 3.04 8.74 8.25
N ILE A 138 3.72 8.19 9.25
CA ILE A 138 5.14 7.83 9.12
C ILE A 138 5.43 6.33 9.20
N SER A 139 4.62 5.54 9.90
CA SER A 139 4.93 4.12 10.13
C SER A 139 5.06 3.33 8.81
N TYR A 140 4.11 3.51 7.88
CA TYR A 140 4.17 2.86 6.56
C TYR A 140 5.33 3.40 5.69
N THR A 141 5.57 4.70 5.70
CA THR A 141 6.65 5.29 4.88
C THR A 141 8.03 4.96 5.44
N ALA A 142 8.17 4.84 6.76
CA ALA A 142 9.37 4.34 7.43
C ALA A 142 9.65 2.89 7.04
N TRP A 143 8.65 2.02 7.05
CA TRP A 143 8.78 0.64 6.59
C TRP A 143 9.24 0.54 5.12
N LEU A 144 8.69 1.37 4.23
CA LEU A 144 9.16 1.45 2.84
C LEU A 144 10.61 1.95 2.71
N ARG A 145 11.05 2.88 3.59
CA ARG A 145 12.44 3.35 3.63
C ARG A 145 13.38 2.26 4.13
N GLU A 146 13.00 1.51 5.16
CA GLU A 146 13.78 0.38 5.65
C GLU A 146 14.03 -0.67 4.57
N LEU A 147 13.00 -0.99 3.78
CA LEU A 147 13.11 -1.88 2.61
C LEU A 147 14.03 -1.31 1.53
N ARG A 148 13.92 0.00 1.24
CA ARG A 148 14.76 0.70 0.25
C ARG A 148 16.23 0.74 0.67
N ASP A 149 16.50 0.95 1.96
CA ASP A 149 17.82 1.22 2.51
C ASP A 149 18.51 -0.04 3.05
N ASN A 150 17.99 -1.22 2.71
CA ASN A 150 18.58 -2.51 3.05
C ASN A 150 19.71 -2.93 2.07
N SER A 151 20.44 -4.01 2.36
CA SER A 151 21.47 -4.56 1.45
C SER A 151 20.83 -5.15 0.20
N ARG A 152 19.78 -5.95 0.38
CA ARG A 152 18.80 -6.30 -0.65
C ARG A 152 17.73 -5.22 -0.70
N ARG A 153 17.94 -4.21 -1.53
CA ARG A 153 17.05 -3.05 -1.62
C ARG A 153 15.76 -3.46 -2.32
N PHE A 154 14.62 -3.18 -1.71
CA PHE A 154 13.33 -3.25 -2.38
C PHE A 154 12.71 -1.86 -2.40
N ARG A 155 12.62 -1.27 -3.59
CA ARG A 155 12.11 0.09 -3.80
C ARG A 155 11.02 0.13 -4.88
N PRO A 156 9.83 -0.43 -4.58
CA PRO A 156 8.71 -0.47 -5.51
C PRO A 156 8.15 0.93 -5.83
N PHE A 157 8.39 1.91 -4.97
CA PHE A 157 7.84 3.26 -5.09
C PHE A 157 8.92 4.34 -5.07
N ASN A 158 8.66 5.44 -5.78
CA ASN A 158 9.44 6.66 -5.72
C ASN A 158 9.02 7.44 -4.47
N LEU A 159 9.65 7.13 -3.34
CA LEU A 159 9.48 7.89 -2.10
C LEU A 159 10.10 9.28 -2.28
N ARG A 160 9.36 10.33 -1.90
CA ARG A 160 9.98 11.65 -1.75
C ARG A 160 10.90 11.62 -0.52
N ASP A 161 12.15 12.01 -0.72
CA ASP A 161 13.11 12.21 0.37
C ASP A 161 12.78 13.52 1.08
N GLY A 162 11.74 13.50 1.92
CA GLY A 162 11.25 14.71 2.62
C GLY A 162 11.11 14.55 4.13
N TYR A 163 11.45 13.39 4.70
CA TYR A 163 11.46 13.22 6.15
C TYR A 163 12.89 13.16 6.69
N ASP A 164 13.34 14.30 7.19
CA ASP A 164 14.39 14.38 8.18
C ASP A 164 13.72 14.47 9.57
N PRO A 165 13.85 13.45 10.44
CA PRO A 165 13.27 13.47 11.79
C PRO A 165 13.76 14.65 12.64
N GLN A 166 14.90 15.27 12.29
CA GLN A 166 15.46 16.44 12.97
C GLN A 166 14.98 17.79 12.41
N ASN A 167 14.49 17.84 11.17
CA ASN A 167 14.10 19.09 10.49
C ASN A 167 12.63 19.06 10.06
N HIS A 168 11.75 19.36 11.02
CA HIS A 168 10.30 19.32 10.88
C HIS A 168 9.68 20.31 9.86
N TRP A 169 10.43 21.30 9.34
CA TRP A 169 9.88 22.43 8.58
C TRP A 169 10.01 22.33 7.05
N ASP A 170 10.89 21.46 6.52
CA ASP A 170 11.00 21.19 5.07
C ASP A 170 9.83 20.31 4.54
N SER A 171 9.01 19.76 5.45
CA SER A 171 7.82 18.93 5.19
C SER A 171 6.67 19.65 4.47
N MET A 172 6.74 20.98 4.30
CA MET A 172 5.71 21.76 3.62
C MET A 172 5.64 21.46 2.11
N ALA A 173 6.75 21.04 1.50
CA ALA A 173 6.80 20.62 0.09
C ALA A 173 6.19 19.21 -0.13
N ASP A 174 6.16 18.38 0.93
CA ASP A 174 5.48 17.07 0.95
C ASP A 174 3.95 17.22 1.07
N LEU A 175 3.43 18.43 1.34
CA LEU A 175 2.00 18.75 1.27
C LEU A 175 1.48 18.94 -0.17
N LEU A 176 2.35 18.92 -1.17
CA LEU A 176 1.92 18.88 -2.57
C LEU A 176 1.33 17.50 -2.88
N GLU A 177 0.09 17.49 -3.36
CA GLU A 177 -0.61 16.26 -3.74
C GLU A 177 0.29 15.30 -4.54
N PRO A 178 0.30 14.02 -4.16
CA PRO A 178 1.19 13.03 -4.76
C PRO A 178 0.77 12.70 -6.19
N ASP A 179 1.75 12.56 -7.07
CA ASP A 179 1.52 12.14 -8.44
C ASP A 179 1.48 10.61 -8.49
N PHE A 180 0.28 10.02 -8.50
CA PHE A 180 0.12 8.56 -8.49
C PHE A 180 0.75 7.90 -9.72
N ASP A 181 0.81 8.59 -10.86
CA ASP A 181 1.43 8.03 -12.06
C ASP A 181 2.93 7.87 -11.93
N LYS A 182 3.55 8.74 -11.13
CA LYS A 182 4.99 8.74 -10.91
C LYS A 182 5.37 8.07 -9.59
N SER A 183 4.42 7.56 -8.81
CA SER A 183 4.74 6.98 -7.51
C SER A 183 5.32 5.57 -7.64
N VAL A 184 5.03 4.83 -8.72
CA VAL A 184 5.59 3.49 -8.96
C VAL A 184 6.98 3.60 -9.60
N ALA A 185 7.99 2.99 -8.99
CA ALA A 185 9.36 3.10 -9.45
C ALA A 185 9.56 2.44 -10.82
N GLY A 186 10.10 3.20 -11.78
CA GLY A 186 10.36 2.72 -13.13
C GLY A 186 9.12 2.61 -14.03
N LYS A 187 7.96 3.12 -13.60
CA LYS A 187 6.72 3.11 -14.38
C LYS A 187 6.06 4.48 -14.39
N GLU A 188 5.43 4.80 -15.51
CA GLU A 188 4.41 5.84 -15.61
C GLU A 188 3.07 5.14 -15.78
N LEU A 189 2.16 5.29 -14.82
CA LEU A 189 0.79 4.83 -15.05
C LEU A 189 0.10 5.79 -16.02
N LYS A 190 -0.74 5.26 -16.90
CA LYS A 190 -1.47 6.04 -17.91
C LYS A 190 -2.93 5.69 -17.86
N LYS A 191 -3.81 6.67 -17.59
CA LYS A 191 -5.26 6.49 -17.72
C LYS A 191 -5.64 6.30 -19.20
N LYS A 192 -6.61 5.43 -19.48
CA LYS A 192 -7.26 5.40 -20.80
C LYS A 192 -8.22 6.59 -20.89
N GLY A 193 -7.85 7.65 -21.60
CA GLY A 193 -8.77 8.75 -21.89
C GLY A 193 -9.94 8.25 -22.76
N LEU A 194 -11.17 8.66 -22.43
CA LEU A 194 -12.36 8.42 -23.27
C LEU A 194 -12.25 9.08 -24.65
N PHE A 195 -11.27 9.95 -24.88
CA PHE A 195 -11.04 10.69 -26.13
C PHE A 195 -9.55 10.79 -26.54
N GLY A 196 -8.73 9.80 -26.19
CA GLY A 196 -7.37 9.68 -26.75
C GLY A 196 -6.31 10.62 -26.15
N LYS A 197 -6.56 11.25 -24.99
CA LYS A 197 -5.52 11.87 -24.16
C LYS A 197 -5.24 10.98 -22.95
N SER A 198 -3.98 10.62 -22.76
CA SER A 198 -3.50 9.96 -21.53
C SER A 198 -3.56 11.00 -20.42
N ASP A 199 -4.62 10.97 -19.62
CA ASP A 199 -4.73 11.86 -18.46
C ASP A 199 -4.03 11.24 -17.26
N VAL A 200 -3.51 12.10 -16.39
CA VAL A 200 -2.78 11.71 -15.19
C VAL A 200 -3.74 11.03 -14.19
N ILE A 201 -3.32 9.98 -13.49
CA ILE A 201 -4.07 9.49 -12.31
C ILE A 201 -3.88 10.50 -11.19
N ASP A 202 -4.88 11.37 -11.06
CA ASP A 202 -4.91 12.46 -10.08
C ASP A 202 -5.66 12.02 -8.80
N PRO A 203 -5.03 12.09 -7.61
CA PRO A 203 -5.70 11.81 -6.32
C PRO A 203 -7.00 12.60 -6.11
N LYS A 204 -7.10 13.83 -6.63
CA LYS A 204 -8.35 14.61 -6.58
C LYS A 204 -9.46 13.94 -7.38
N GLN A 205 -9.16 13.38 -8.54
CA GLN A 205 -10.15 12.66 -9.33
C GLN A 205 -10.65 11.41 -8.58
N ILE A 206 -9.72 10.69 -7.94
CA ILE A 206 -10.06 9.53 -7.10
C ILE A 206 -10.98 9.95 -5.95
N ARG A 207 -10.65 11.04 -5.25
CA ARG A 207 -11.51 11.62 -4.20
C ARG A 207 -12.91 11.96 -4.73
N VAL A 208 -13.01 12.67 -5.86
CA VAL A 208 -14.31 13.05 -6.45
C VAL A 208 -15.14 11.81 -6.80
N MET A 209 -14.52 10.76 -7.33
CA MET A 209 -15.19 9.50 -7.64
C MET A 209 -15.66 8.79 -6.37
N LEU A 210 -14.83 8.76 -5.32
CA LEU A 210 -15.17 8.21 -4.01
C LEU A 210 -16.35 8.94 -3.37
N ASP A 211 -16.28 10.28 -3.29
CA ASP A 211 -17.33 11.13 -2.72
C ASP A 211 -18.68 10.88 -3.42
N LYS A 212 -18.66 10.81 -4.75
CA LYS A 212 -19.85 10.51 -5.55
C LYS A 212 -20.42 9.13 -5.23
N ARG A 213 -19.59 8.08 -5.24
CA ARG A 213 -20.05 6.70 -5.04
C ARG A 213 -20.53 6.45 -3.61
N LEU A 214 -19.82 6.97 -2.61
CA LEU A 214 -20.24 6.86 -1.21
C LEU A 214 -21.54 7.62 -0.96
N SER A 215 -21.69 8.83 -1.53
CA SER A 215 -22.95 9.57 -1.45
C SER A 215 -24.13 8.82 -2.08
N GLN A 216 -23.92 8.18 -3.22
CA GLN A 216 -24.93 7.36 -3.89
C GLN A 216 -25.27 6.10 -3.08
N ALA A 217 -24.27 5.42 -2.51
CA ALA A 217 -24.48 4.24 -1.68
C ALA A 217 -25.32 4.54 -0.44
N VAL A 218 -25.11 5.70 0.18
CA VAL A 218 -25.94 6.22 1.29
C VAL A 218 -27.35 6.53 0.81
N ALA A 219 -27.50 7.25 -0.29
CA ALA A 219 -28.82 7.66 -0.80
C ALA A 219 -29.70 6.46 -1.17
N ASN A 220 -29.10 5.36 -1.61
CA ASN A 220 -29.80 4.15 -2.04
C ASN A 220 -29.97 3.11 -0.92
N ASP A 221 -29.49 3.38 0.31
CA ASP A 221 -29.44 2.40 1.42
C ASP A 221 -28.70 1.09 1.06
N THR A 222 -27.71 1.19 0.17
CA THR A 222 -26.91 0.05 -0.33
C THR A 222 -25.50 0.01 0.25
N ALA A 223 -25.18 0.93 1.16
CA ALA A 223 -23.88 0.94 1.80
C ALA A 223 -23.71 -0.35 2.62
N SER A 224 -22.59 -1.05 2.45
CA SER A 224 -22.19 -2.12 3.36
C SER A 224 -21.94 -1.55 4.76
N SER A 225 -21.55 -2.39 5.72
CA SER A 225 -21.15 -1.91 7.04
C SER A 225 -20.17 -0.72 6.91
N PRO A 226 -20.29 0.31 7.78
CA PRO A 226 -19.39 1.46 7.76
C PRO A 226 -17.91 1.07 7.81
N ALA A 227 -17.63 -0.07 8.46
CA ALA A 227 -16.32 -0.70 8.57
C ALA A 227 -15.64 -0.99 7.23
N THR A 228 -16.41 -1.30 6.17
CA THR A 228 -15.86 -1.77 4.89
C THR A 228 -16.19 -0.86 3.70
N ALA A 229 -17.18 0.04 3.85
CA ALA A 229 -17.69 0.86 2.76
C ALA A 229 -16.60 1.70 2.08
N LEU A 230 -15.71 2.34 2.86
CA LEU A 230 -14.62 3.16 2.32
C LEU A 230 -13.62 2.32 1.51
N VAL A 231 -13.11 1.23 2.09
CA VAL A 231 -12.12 0.35 1.45
C VAL A 231 -12.69 -0.30 0.19
N ARG A 232 -13.94 -0.77 0.25
CA ARG A 232 -14.63 -1.36 -0.89
C ARG A 232 -14.78 -0.35 -2.02
N THR A 233 -15.31 0.83 -1.71
CA THR A 233 -15.53 1.88 -2.72
C THR A 233 -14.20 2.36 -3.31
N PHE A 234 -13.16 2.49 -2.47
CA PHE A 234 -11.80 2.80 -2.94
C PHE A 234 -11.31 1.74 -3.94
N THR A 235 -11.45 0.46 -3.60
CA THR A 235 -11.07 -0.65 -4.48
C THR A 235 -11.80 -0.57 -5.82
N GLU A 236 -13.12 -0.38 -5.80
CA GLU A 236 -13.93 -0.28 -7.03
C GLU A 236 -13.62 0.97 -7.86
N VAL A 237 -13.20 2.08 -7.23
CA VAL A 237 -12.73 3.29 -7.94
C VAL A 237 -11.38 3.01 -8.57
N MET A 238 -10.47 2.37 -7.83
CA MET A 238 -9.17 1.97 -8.35
C MET A 238 -9.30 1.01 -9.52
N ASP A 239 -10.24 0.07 -9.51
CA ASP A 239 -10.50 -0.83 -10.65
C ASP A 239 -10.91 -0.07 -11.92
N GLU A 240 -11.66 1.02 -11.77
CA GLU A 240 -12.08 1.88 -12.89
C GLU A 240 -10.92 2.73 -13.41
N VAL A 241 -10.17 3.36 -12.50
CA VAL A 241 -9.09 4.30 -12.82
C VAL A 241 -7.85 3.57 -13.31
N VAL A 242 -7.62 2.38 -12.77
CA VAL A 242 -6.42 1.58 -12.94
C VAL A 242 -6.85 0.18 -13.34
N HIS A 243 -7.00 -0.05 -14.64
CA HIS A 243 -7.29 -1.39 -15.12
C HIS A 243 -6.14 -2.31 -14.67
N GLY A 244 -6.44 -3.41 -13.97
CA GLY A 244 -5.42 -4.27 -13.33
C GLY A 244 -4.27 -4.73 -14.23
N GLN A 245 -4.45 -4.68 -15.56
CA GLN A 245 -3.40 -4.96 -16.53
C GLN A 245 -2.37 -3.83 -16.73
N GLN A 246 -2.65 -2.56 -16.39
CA GLN A 246 -1.72 -1.43 -16.59
C GLN A 246 -0.82 -1.13 -15.38
N LEU A 247 -1.15 -1.62 -14.17
CA LEU A 247 -0.25 -1.48 -13.01
C LEU A 247 1.07 -2.21 -13.22
N LEU A 248 1.03 -3.31 -13.96
CA LEU A 248 2.06 -4.33 -13.95
C LEU A 248 2.62 -4.68 -15.34
N GLN A 249 2.06 -4.14 -16.43
CA GLN A 249 2.63 -4.23 -17.79
C GLN A 249 3.92 -3.42 -17.96
#